data_AF-A0A2S0QXY5-F1
#
_entry.id   AF-A0A2S0QXY5-F1
#
_cell.length_a   1.000
_cell.length_b   1.000
_cell.length_c   1.000
_cell.angle_alpha   90.00
_cell.angle_beta   90.00
_cell.angle_gamma   90.00
#
_symmetry.space_group_name_H-M   'P 1'
#
loop_
_entity.id
_entity.type
_entity.pdbx_description
1 polymer ?
#
loop_
_entity_poly.entity_id
_entity_poly.type
_entity_poly.pdbx_seq_one_letter_code
_entity_poly.pdbx_strand_id
1 'polypeptide(L)'
;MCYRLLGMATLPGCRGRAGVQGFTLVELVLVIVLLGILAVVAIPRLYTGDFEEYGYAEEAAAALRYARQVAAARNAPVTAVFGAGAFRIQVGACPTSGGYLLNPATGQPWDGSAKGRGQAPDGVNVGSATLVFDGLGRPWDCDGHPTSANIALGTQHTLRVEADTGHVRLD
;
A
#
# COMPACT_ATOMS: atom_id res chain seq x y z
N MET A 1 -9.15 -28.50 -80.56
CA MET A 1 -7.78 -28.79 -81.05
C MET A 1 -6.83 -28.68 -79.88
N CYS A 2 -6.32 -29.84 -79.46
CA CYS A 2 -5.42 -30.00 -78.33
C CYS A 2 -4.02 -30.16 -78.90
N TYR A 3 -3.08 -29.29 -78.51
CA TYR A 3 -1.67 -29.44 -78.88
C TYR A 3 -0.90 -29.91 -77.67
N ARG A 4 -0.44 -31.14 -77.81
CA ARG A 4 0.35 -31.93 -76.88
C ARG A 4 1.81 -31.49 -77.01
N LEU A 5 2.37 -30.85 -75.99
CA LEU A 5 3.81 -30.62 -75.87
C LEU A 5 4.32 -31.37 -74.64
N LEU A 6 5.12 -32.39 -74.92
CA LEU A 6 5.91 -33.14 -73.96
C LEU A 6 6.85 -32.19 -73.20
N GLY A 7 6.78 -32.21 -71.87
CA GLY A 7 7.76 -31.62 -70.98
C GLY A 7 7.65 -32.27 -69.62
N MET A 8 8.62 -33.13 -69.31
CA MET A 8 8.80 -33.79 -68.01
C MET A 8 8.82 -32.75 -66.87
N ALA A 9 7.97 -32.93 -65.85
CA ALA A 9 8.28 -32.77 -64.43
C ALA A 9 6.99 -32.76 -63.60
N THR A 10 6.50 -33.94 -63.22
CA THR A 10 5.66 -34.06 -62.02
C THR A 10 6.59 -34.04 -60.81
N LEU A 11 6.74 -32.89 -60.15
CA LEU A 11 7.30 -32.85 -58.79
C LEU A 11 6.20 -33.29 -57.81
N PRO A 12 6.40 -34.38 -57.05
CA PRO A 12 5.50 -34.75 -55.97
C PRO A 12 5.67 -33.77 -54.80
N GLY A 13 4.58 -33.62 -54.05
CA GLY A 13 4.35 -32.50 -53.15
C GLY A 13 5.26 -32.43 -51.92
N CYS A 14 5.17 -31.27 -51.25
CA CYS A 14 5.29 -31.18 -49.81
C CYS A 14 4.14 -30.30 -49.32
N ARG A 15 2.95 -30.91 -49.18
CA ARG A 15 1.86 -30.29 -48.41
C ARG A 15 2.18 -30.57 -46.95
N GLY A 16 2.96 -29.67 -46.35
CA GLY A 16 3.26 -29.70 -44.91
C GLY A 16 1.95 -29.58 -44.13
N ARG A 17 1.35 -30.72 -43.79
CA ARG A 17 0.42 -30.78 -42.67
C ARG A 17 1.27 -30.51 -41.44
N ALA A 18 1.25 -29.28 -40.96
CA ALA A 18 1.59 -28.99 -39.58
C ALA A 18 0.57 -29.80 -38.74
N GLY A 19 0.95 -31.03 -38.40
CA GLY A 19 0.16 -31.89 -37.54
C GLY A 19 0.02 -31.16 -36.22
N VAL A 20 -1.21 -30.91 -35.80
CA VAL A 20 -1.48 -30.46 -34.43
C VAL A 20 -1.02 -31.59 -33.53
N GLN A 21 0.15 -31.44 -32.92
CA GLN A 21 0.67 -32.38 -31.94
C GLN A 21 -0.16 -32.18 -30.66
N GLY A 22 -0.92 -33.22 -30.29
CA GLY A 22 -1.63 -33.27 -29.02
C GLY A 22 -0.70 -33.69 -27.89
N PHE A 23 -1.00 -33.23 -26.68
CA PHE A 23 -0.32 -33.65 -25.46
C PHE A 23 -0.65 -35.11 -25.13
N THR A 24 0.34 -35.87 -24.63
CA THR A 24 0.08 -37.23 -24.15
C THR A 24 -0.63 -37.19 -22.79
N LEU A 25 -1.37 -38.26 -22.45
CA LEU A 25 -2.02 -38.37 -21.13
C LEU A 25 -0.98 -38.27 -20.00
N VAL A 26 0.18 -38.90 -20.19
CA VAL A 26 1.29 -38.86 -19.22
C VAL A 26 1.83 -37.43 -19.05
N GLU A 27 1.95 -36.68 -20.13
CA GLU A 27 2.43 -35.29 -20.09
C GLU A 27 1.43 -34.37 -19.36
N LEU A 28 0.13 -34.54 -19.61
CA LEU A 28 -0.90 -33.82 -18.85
C LEU A 28 -0.83 -34.14 -17.35
N VAL A 29 -0.67 -35.41 -16.99
CA VAL A 29 -0.55 -35.84 -15.59
C VAL A 29 0.71 -35.27 -14.94
N LEU A 30 1.83 -35.23 -15.67
CA LEU A 30 3.06 -34.62 -15.17
C LEU A 30 2.89 -33.11 -14.93
N VAL A 31 2.24 -32.40 -15.86
CA VAL A 31 2.00 -30.96 -15.73
C VAL A 31 1.11 -30.64 -14.52
N ILE A 32 0.02 -31.36 -14.28
CA ILE A 32 -0.82 -31.12 -13.10
C ILE A 32 -0.08 -31.43 -11.79
N VAL A 33 0.78 -32.45 -11.76
CA VAL A 33 1.61 -32.76 -10.59
C VAL A 33 2.61 -31.65 -10.33
N LEU A 34 3.29 -31.15 -11.37
CA LEU A 34 4.23 -30.04 -11.25
C LEU A 34 3.52 -28.75 -10.80
N LEU A 35 2.34 -28.45 -11.35
CA LEU A 35 1.52 -27.32 -10.91
C LEU A 35 1.10 -27.45 -9.45
N GLY A 36 0.74 -28.66 -8.99
CA GLY A 36 0.42 -28.92 -7.59
C GLY A 36 1.60 -28.64 -6.65
N ILE A 37 2.81 -29.09 -7.03
CA ILE A 37 4.02 -28.82 -6.25
C ILE A 37 4.32 -27.33 -6.21
N LEU A 38 4.26 -26.64 -7.35
CA LEU A 38 4.50 -25.20 -7.43
C LEU A 38 3.48 -24.39 -6.60
N ALA A 39 2.22 -24.80 -6.61
CA ALA A 39 1.16 -24.12 -5.85
C ALA A 39 1.48 -24.07 -4.35
N VAL A 40 1.98 -25.17 -3.76
CA VAL A 40 2.32 -25.23 -2.33
C VAL A 40 3.42 -24.23 -1.95
N VAL A 41 4.37 -23.96 -2.84
CA VAL A 41 5.49 -23.03 -2.57
C VAL A 41 5.17 -21.59 -2.96
N ALA A 42 4.38 -21.40 -4.02
CA ALA A 42 4.06 -20.08 -4.57
C ALA A 42 2.95 -19.36 -3.79
N ILE A 43 1.90 -20.07 -3.37
CA ILE A 43 0.73 -19.45 -2.71
C ILE A 43 1.09 -18.74 -1.40
N PRO A 44 1.88 -19.30 -0.47
CA PRO A 44 2.23 -18.61 0.77
C PRO A 44 2.99 -17.30 0.55
N ARG A 45 3.74 -17.18 -0.55
CA ARG A 45 4.48 -15.96 -0.90
C ARG A 45 3.58 -14.83 -1.42
N LEU A 46 2.33 -15.14 -1.78
CA LEU A 46 1.34 -14.16 -2.22
C LEU A 46 0.51 -13.61 -1.05
N TYR A 47 0.77 -14.05 0.20
CA TYR A 47 0.06 -13.52 1.36
C TYR A 47 0.45 -12.05 1.59
N THR A 48 -0.54 -11.16 1.58
CA THR A 48 -0.34 -9.70 1.55
C THR A 48 -0.33 -9.04 2.93
N GLY A 49 -0.45 -9.80 4.02
CA GLY A 49 -0.60 -9.26 5.38
C GLY A 49 0.52 -8.27 5.75
N ASP A 50 1.77 -8.65 5.52
CA ASP A 50 2.94 -7.81 5.81
C ASP A 50 2.99 -6.54 4.93
N PHE A 51 2.45 -6.61 3.71
CA PHE A 51 2.38 -5.47 2.81
C PHE A 51 1.30 -4.46 3.22
N GLU A 52 0.19 -4.91 3.81
CA GLU A 52 -0.83 -4.00 4.34
C GLU A 52 -0.33 -3.25 5.58
N GLU A 53 0.43 -3.90 6.47
CA GLU A 53 1.06 -3.25 7.64
C GLU A 53 2.06 -2.18 7.20
N TYR A 54 2.96 -2.51 6.27
CA TYR A 54 3.94 -1.56 5.74
C TYR A 54 3.26 -0.38 5.02
N GLY A 55 2.27 -0.67 4.17
CA GLY A 55 1.52 0.36 3.45
C GLY A 55 0.78 1.32 4.40
N TYR A 56 0.19 0.78 5.47
CA TYR A 56 -0.45 1.59 6.52
C TYR A 56 0.56 2.48 7.28
N ALA A 57 1.74 1.94 7.58
CA ALA A 57 2.79 2.70 8.26
C ALA A 57 3.31 3.88 7.42
N GLU A 58 3.51 3.67 6.12
CA GLU A 58 3.87 4.73 5.18
C GLU A 58 2.76 5.75 5.00
N GLU A 59 1.48 5.32 4.94
CA GLU A 59 0.34 6.24 4.88
C GLU A 59 0.30 7.14 6.12
N ALA A 60 0.46 6.56 7.31
CA ALA A 60 0.51 7.32 8.56
C ALA A 60 1.70 8.29 8.62
N ALA A 61 2.88 7.88 8.13
CA ALA A 61 4.05 8.76 8.01
C ALA A 61 3.77 9.95 7.09
N ALA A 62 3.21 9.69 5.91
CA ALA A 62 2.84 10.70 4.93
C ALA A 62 1.77 11.65 5.49
N ALA A 63 0.77 11.11 6.21
CA ALA A 63 -0.28 11.88 6.84
C ALA A 63 0.25 12.87 7.88
N LEU A 64 1.19 12.43 8.73
CA LEU A 64 1.86 13.31 9.70
C LEU A 64 2.71 14.39 9.03
N ARG A 65 3.49 14.02 8.00
CA ARG A 65 4.30 14.99 7.24
C ARG A 65 3.40 16.05 6.60
N TYR A 66 2.27 15.62 6.04
CA TYR A 66 1.30 16.54 5.46
C TYR A 66 0.61 17.40 6.52
N ALA A 67 0.22 16.83 7.66
CA ALA A 67 -0.36 17.57 8.79
C ALA A 67 0.55 18.72 9.24
N ARG A 68 1.85 18.43 9.41
CA ARG A 68 2.87 19.43 9.71
C ARG A 68 2.98 20.51 8.63
N GLN A 69 3.04 20.12 7.36
CA GLN A 69 3.12 21.06 6.25
C GLN A 69 1.89 21.97 6.20
N VAL A 70 0.69 21.42 6.40
CA VAL A 70 -0.57 22.17 6.43
C VAL A 70 -0.60 23.13 7.61
N ALA A 71 -0.16 22.70 8.80
CA ALA A 71 -0.09 23.56 9.98
C ALA A 71 0.81 24.77 9.73
N ALA A 72 2.01 24.52 9.19
CA ALA A 72 2.96 25.56 8.82
C ALA A 72 2.43 26.49 7.71
N ALA A 73 1.82 25.94 6.66
CA ALA A 73 1.31 26.71 5.53
C ALA A 73 0.12 27.60 5.91
N ARG A 74 -0.74 27.14 6.84
CA ARG A 74 -1.93 27.88 7.28
C ARG A 74 -1.69 28.73 8.52
N ASN A 75 -0.52 28.62 9.14
CA ASN A 75 -0.24 29.18 10.47
C ASN A 75 -1.37 28.86 11.46
N ALA A 76 -1.85 27.61 11.44
CA ALA A 76 -3.01 27.16 12.20
C ALA A 76 -2.76 25.75 12.72
N PRO A 77 -3.22 25.42 13.95
CA PRO A 77 -2.92 24.13 14.55
C PRO A 77 -3.58 22.97 13.80
N VAL A 78 -2.88 21.85 13.72
CA VAL A 78 -3.40 20.58 13.19
C VAL A 78 -3.09 19.47 14.19
N THR A 79 -4.12 18.74 14.62
CA THR A 79 -4.00 17.66 15.60
C THR A 79 -4.00 16.31 14.91
N ALA A 80 -3.02 15.47 15.25
CA ALA A 80 -2.94 14.07 14.87
C ALA A 80 -3.23 13.19 16.10
N VAL A 81 -4.19 12.29 15.98
CA VAL A 81 -4.61 11.37 17.05
C VAL A 81 -4.38 9.94 16.58
N PHE A 82 -3.61 9.18 17.34
CA PHE A 82 -3.34 7.77 17.12
C PHE A 82 -3.90 6.94 18.27
N GLY A 83 -4.39 5.74 17.94
CA GLY A 83 -4.88 4.77 18.91
C GLY A 83 -6.20 4.14 18.47
N ALA A 84 -6.67 3.16 19.24
CA ALA A 84 -7.92 2.42 18.95
C ALA A 84 -7.95 1.84 17.52
N GLY A 85 -6.79 1.37 17.02
CA GLY A 85 -6.67 0.77 15.69
C GLY A 85 -6.80 1.76 14.54
N ALA A 86 -6.58 3.06 14.75
CA ALA A 86 -6.63 4.05 13.69
C ALA A 86 -5.72 5.26 13.96
N PHE A 87 -5.49 6.06 12.92
CA PHE A 87 -5.03 7.44 13.04
C PHE A 87 -6.08 8.41 12.46
N ARG A 88 -6.11 9.63 13.00
CA ARG A 88 -7.00 10.71 12.58
C ARG A 88 -6.23 12.01 12.52
N ILE A 89 -6.47 12.82 11.50
CA ILE A 89 -5.82 14.13 11.34
C ILE A 89 -6.90 15.21 11.23
N GLN A 90 -6.95 16.13 12.19
CA GLN A 90 -7.98 17.15 12.32
C GLN A 90 -7.40 18.56 12.30
N VAL A 91 -8.12 19.51 11.72
CA VAL A 91 -7.80 20.94 11.87
C VAL A 91 -8.17 21.40 13.28
N GLY A 92 -7.33 22.23 13.89
CA GLY A 92 -7.52 22.77 15.23
C GLY A 92 -6.56 22.16 16.25
N ALA A 93 -6.49 22.80 17.43
CA ALA A 93 -5.79 22.28 18.61
C ALA A 93 -6.72 21.38 19.45
N CYS A 94 -6.21 20.82 20.54
CA CYS A 94 -7.02 20.08 21.50
C CYS A 94 -7.96 21.02 22.31
N PRO A 95 -9.18 20.57 22.67
CA PRO A 95 -9.85 19.39 22.14
C PRO A 95 -10.26 19.58 20.67
N THR A 96 -10.13 18.52 19.86
CA THR A 96 -10.34 18.63 18.42
C THR A 96 -11.78 18.96 18.08
N SER A 97 -11.99 20.05 17.35
CA SER A 97 -13.31 20.56 16.96
C SER A 97 -13.44 20.84 15.46
N GLY A 98 -12.34 20.77 14.71
CA GLY A 98 -12.35 20.96 13.26
C GLY A 98 -12.58 19.67 12.47
N GLY A 99 -12.79 19.87 11.17
CA GLY A 99 -12.91 18.77 10.21
C GLY A 99 -11.60 18.02 10.00
N TYR A 100 -11.70 16.85 9.36
CA TYR A 100 -10.55 16.02 9.02
C TYR A 100 -9.81 16.56 7.81
N LEU A 101 -8.48 16.43 7.82
CA LEU A 101 -7.67 16.71 6.63
C LEU A 101 -7.97 15.66 5.56
N LEU A 102 -8.00 16.12 4.31
CA LEU A 102 -8.13 15.26 3.15
C LEU A 102 -6.76 14.78 2.70
N ASN A 103 -6.66 13.48 2.43
CA ASN A 103 -5.52 12.88 1.78
C ASN A 103 -5.38 13.48 0.37
N PRO A 104 -4.25 14.12 0.02
CA PRO A 104 -4.06 14.75 -1.29
C PRO A 104 -4.05 13.76 -2.46
N ALA A 105 -3.77 12.48 -2.22
CA ALA A 105 -3.75 11.45 -3.27
C ALA A 105 -5.14 10.90 -3.59
N THR A 106 -6.03 10.79 -2.60
CA THR A 106 -7.33 10.10 -2.75
C THR A 106 -8.53 11.03 -2.58
N GLY A 107 -8.34 12.22 -2.01
CA GLY A 107 -9.41 13.14 -1.61
C GLY A 107 -10.25 12.66 -0.43
N GLN A 108 -9.90 11.52 0.18
CA GLN A 108 -10.63 10.96 1.33
C GLN A 108 -10.14 11.56 2.65
N PRO A 109 -11.00 11.71 3.67
CA PRO A 109 -10.57 12.22 4.96
C PRO A 109 -9.80 11.16 5.76
N TRP A 110 -8.80 11.58 6.54
CA TRP A 110 -8.18 10.75 7.57
C TRP A 110 -8.98 10.83 8.87
N ASP A 111 -10.11 10.14 8.92
CA ASP A 111 -11.05 10.10 10.05
C ASP A 111 -11.08 8.77 10.81
N GLY A 112 -10.27 7.81 10.38
CA GLY A 112 -10.17 6.48 10.97
C GLY A 112 -11.42 5.64 10.78
N SER A 113 -12.25 5.90 9.76
CA SER A 113 -13.51 5.17 9.55
C SER A 113 -13.40 3.92 8.67
N ALA A 114 -12.37 3.84 7.81
CA ALA A 114 -12.15 2.74 6.89
C ALA A 114 -10.68 2.65 6.45
N LYS A 115 -10.30 1.52 5.83
CA LYS A 115 -8.98 1.36 5.19
C LYS A 115 -8.77 2.47 4.15
N GLY A 116 -7.59 3.09 4.12
CA GLY A 116 -7.30 4.28 3.29
C GLY A 116 -7.92 5.59 3.79
N ARG A 117 -8.58 5.56 4.95
CA ARG A 117 -9.06 6.73 5.71
C ARG A 117 -8.44 6.78 7.11
N GLY A 118 -7.35 6.06 7.32
CA GLY A 118 -6.63 5.99 8.60
C GLY A 118 -7.03 4.83 9.52
N GLN A 119 -7.95 3.94 9.14
CA GLN A 119 -8.18 2.69 9.89
C GLN A 119 -7.06 1.69 9.61
N ALA A 120 -6.52 1.08 10.67
CA ALA A 120 -5.51 0.04 10.55
C ALA A 120 -6.09 -1.26 9.96
N PRO A 121 -5.29 -2.03 9.20
CA PRO A 121 -5.63 -3.39 8.82
C PRO A 121 -5.89 -4.31 10.02
N ASP A 122 -6.59 -5.41 9.79
CA ASP A 122 -6.89 -6.38 10.84
C ASP A 122 -5.61 -6.96 11.44
N GLY A 123 -5.52 -6.97 12.77
CA GLY A 123 -4.35 -7.49 13.50
C GLY A 123 -3.20 -6.48 13.69
N VAL A 124 -3.26 -5.29 13.06
CA VAL A 124 -2.25 -4.24 13.25
C VAL A 124 -2.60 -3.40 14.49
N ASN A 125 -1.72 -3.40 15.49
CA ASN A 125 -1.85 -2.54 16.67
C ASN A 125 -1.42 -1.10 16.35
N VAL A 126 -2.09 -0.11 16.94
CA VAL A 126 -1.73 1.30 16.80
C VAL A 126 -1.47 1.89 18.18
N GLY A 127 -0.22 2.29 18.44
CA GLY A 127 0.18 2.96 19.67
C GLY A 127 -0.59 4.27 19.85
N SER A 128 -0.93 4.60 21.10
CA SER A 128 -1.68 5.81 21.41
C SER A 128 -0.76 7.02 21.47
N ALA A 129 -1.07 8.07 20.73
CA ALA A 129 -0.43 9.37 20.85
C ALA A 129 -1.39 10.47 20.37
N THR A 130 -1.27 11.67 20.93
CA THR A 130 -1.93 12.86 20.39
C THR A 130 -0.88 13.96 20.26
N LEU A 131 -0.82 14.56 19.08
CA LEU A 131 0.17 15.57 18.72
C LEU A 131 -0.53 16.76 18.09
N VAL A 132 -0.23 17.96 18.54
CA VAL A 132 -0.70 19.21 17.94
C VAL A 132 0.47 19.87 17.24
N PHE A 133 0.43 19.99 15.92
CA PHE A 133 1.40 20.77 15.18
C PHE A 133 1.01 22.24 15.19
N ASP A 134 1.91 23.12 15.64
CA ASP A 134 1.73 24.56 15.61
C ASP A 134 2.00 25.16 14.20
N GLY A 135 1.85 26.48 14.07
CA GLY A 135 2.11 27.21 12.82
C GLY A 135 3.57 27.22 12.35
N LEU A 136 4.49 26.65 13.13
CA LEU A 136 5.89 26.42 12.75
C LEU A 136 6.15 24.94 12.46
N GLY A 137 5.13 24.09 12.58
CA GLY A 137 5.22 22.65 12.38
C GLY A 137 5.85 21.91 13.55
N ARG A 138 5.97 22.53 14.73
CA ARG A 138 6.49 21.90 15.94
C ARG A 138 5.37 21.15 16.67
N PRO A 139 5.62 19.93 17.17
CA PRO A 139 4.66 19.15 17.93
C PRO A 139 4.57 19.60 19.39
N TRP A 140 3.35 19.78 19.87
CA TRP A 140 3.00 20.07 21.26
C TRP A 140 1.96 19.04 21.73
N ASP A 141 1.93 18.77 23.03
CA ASP A 141 0.85 18.00 23.63
C ASP A 141 -0.43 18.85 23.77
N CYS A 142 -1.53 18.21 24.19
CA CYS A 142 -2.80 18.92 24.40
C CYS A 142 -2.76 19.92 25.58
N ASP A 143 -1.75 19.85 26.44
CA ASP A 143 -1.55 20.75 27.58
C ASP A 143 -0.68 21.96 27.21
N GLY A 144 -0.15 22.00 25.98
CA GLY A 144 0.66 23.10 25.48
C GLY A 144 2.13 23.02 25.87
N HIS A 145 2.71 21.82 25.93
CA HIS A 145 4.15 21.62 26.07
C HIS A 145 4.77 21.01 24.80
N PRO A 146 5.99 21.42 24.39
CA PRO A 146 6.71 20.75 23.31
C PRO A 146 6.87 19.26 23.58
N THR A 147 6.60 18.41 22.59
CA THR A 147 6.58 16.95 22.81
C THR A 147 7.15 16.17 21.63
N SER A 148 7.65 14.97 21.91
CA SER A 148 8.05 14.01 20.88
C SER A 148 7.17 12.77 20.97
N ALA A 149 7.07 12.01 19.88
CA ALA A 149 6.30 10.78 19.86
C ALA A 149 7.09 9.63 19.25
N ASN A 150 6.92 8.45 19.85
CA ASN A 150 7.28 7.17 19.26
C ASN A 150 6.00 6.32 19.20
N ILE A 151 5.40 6.20 18.02
CA ILE A 151 4.11 5.54 17.79
C ILE A 151 4.37 4.21 17.11
N ALA A 152 4.11 3.11 17.81
CA ALA A 152 4.19 1.77 17.22
C ALA A 152 3.02 1.54 16.25
N LEU A 153 3.31 1.06 15.05
CA LEU A 153 2.34 0.64 14.05
C LEU A 153 2.62 -0.83 13.71
N GLY A 154 1.84 -1.71 14.31
CA GLY A 154 2.09 -3.15 14.27
C GLY A 154 3.30 -3.55 15.11
N THR A 155 4.08 -4.52 14.62
CA THR A 155 5.20 -5.12 15.38
C THR A 155 6.57 -4.71 14.87
N GLN A 156 6.65 -4.27 13.61
CA GLN A 156 7.92 -4.01 12.94
C GLN A 156 8.18 -2.51 12.72
N HIS A 157 7.14 -1.66 12.83
CA HIS A 157 7.23 -0.26 12.44
C HIS A 157 6.98 0.70 13.59
N THR A 158 7.82 1.72 13.72
CA THR A 158 7.66 2.80 14.69
C THR A 158 7.79 4.16 14.00
N LEU A 159 6.74 4.98 14.08
CA LEU A 159 6.81 6.37 13.69
C LEU A 159 7.43 7.20 14.80
N ARG A 160 8.42 8.02 14.45
CA ARG A 160 9.05 8.96 15.36
C ARG A 160 8.85 10.39 14.91
N VAL A 161 8.48 11.24 15.87
CA VAL A 161 8.30 12.67 15.69
C VAL A 161 9.23 13.42 16.65
N GLU A 162 10.10 14.26 16.10
CA GLU A 162 11.05 15.07 16.87
C GLU A 162 10.39 16.31 17.50
N ALA A 163 10.74 16.63 18.75
CA ALA A 163 10.07 17.66 19.54
C ALA A 163 10.22 19.09 18.99
N ASP A 164 11.41 19.47 18.53
CA ASP A 164 11.69 20.87 18.14
C ASP A 164 11.35 21.17 16.69
N THR A 165 11.39 20.15 15.82
CA THR A 165 11.24 20.30 14.38
C THR A 165 9.92 19.74 13.88
N GLY A 166 9.31 18.78 14.59
CA GLY A 166 8.24 17.96 14.04
C GLY A 166 8.67 17.09 12.87
N HIS A 167 9.96 16.79 12.75
CA HIS A 167 10.44 15.87 11.72
C HIS A 167 9.90 14.46 11.96
N VAL A 168 9.35 13.87 10.90
CA VAL A 168 8.65 12.58 10.94
C VAL A 168 9.46 11.55 10.16
N ARG A 169 9.90 10.51 10.88
CA ARG A 169 10.58 9.35 10.30
C ARG A 169 9.87 8.05 10.67
N LEU A 170 9.96 7.08 9.76
CA LEU A 170 9.48 5.73 9.95
C LEU A 170 10.71 4.85 10.16
N ASP A 171 10.74 4.12 11.27
CA ASP A 171 11.79 3.16 11.64
C ASP A 171 11.25 1.72 11.63
#